data_AF-A0A8T5NZ33-F1
#
_entry.id   AF-A0A8T5NZ33-F1
#
_cell.length_a   1.000
_cell.length_b   1.000
_cell.length_c   1.000
_cell.angle_alpha   90.00
_cell.angle_beta   90.00
_cell.angle_gamma   90.00
#
_symmetry.space_group_name_H-M   'P 1'
#
loop_
_entity.id
_entity.type
_entity.pdbx_description
1 polymer ?
#
loop_
_entity_poly.entity_id
_entity_poly.type
_entity_poly.pdbx_seq_one_letter_code
_entity_poly.pdbx_strand_id
1 'polypeptide(L)' 'ILDKGEVRRFVNLYVNGEDIRHLKGLDSAVKSADEISILPAVSGG' A
#
# COMPACT_ATOMS: atom_id res chain seq x y z
N ILE A 1 9.41 -4.13 -3.26
CA ILE A 1 8.05 -3.77 -2.82
C ILE A 1 7.20 -5.02 -2.62
N LEU A 2 7.16 -5.94 -3.60
CA LEU A 2 6.48 -7.24 -3.47
C LEU A 2 7.44 -8.40 -3.14
N ASP A 3 6.90 -9.47 -2.55
CA ASP A 3 7.51 -10.80 -2.40
C ASP A 3 6.43 -11.87 -2.61
N LYS A 4 6.67 -12.83 -3.52
CA LYS A 4 5.70 -13.88 -3.90
C LYS A 4 4.29 -13.38 -4.25
N GLY A 5 4.17 -12.17 -4.79
CA GLY A 5 2.88 -11.54 -5.12
C GLY A 5 2.21 -10.82 -3.95
N GLU A 6 2.82 -10.82 -2.76
CA GLU A 6 2.32 -10.10 -1.60
C GLU A 6 3.16 -8.84 -1.34
N VAL A 7 2.53 -7.84 -0.72
CA VAL A 7 3.25 -6.65 -0.25
C VAL A 7 4.17 -7.05 0.89
N ARG A 8 5.46 -6.71 0.78
CA ARG A 8 6.44 -7.00 1.85
C ARG A 8 5.96 -6.37 3.16
N ARG A 9 6.12 -7.09 4.28
CA ARG A 9 5.70 -6.63 5.63
C ARG A 9 6.22 -5.24 6.01
N PHE A 10 7.36 -4.82 5.44
CA PHE A 10 7.99 -3.52 5.71
C PHE A 10 7.63 -2.44 4.68
N VAL A 11 6.51 -2.59 3.97
CA VAL A 11 6.00 -1.58 3.04
C VAL A 11 4.53 -1.35 3.33
N ASN A 12 4.13 -0.09 3.40
CA ASN A 12 2.75 0.34 3.50
C ASN A 12 2.34 0.97 2.16
N LEU A 13 1.15 0.63 1.69
CA LEU A 13 0.57 1.14 0.44
C LEU A 13 -0.75 1.80 0.77
N TYR A 14 -0.96 2.98 0.20
CA TYR A 14 -2.17 3.77 0.41
C TYR A 14 -2.78 4.18 -0.92
N VAL A 15 -4.11 4.23 -0.99
CA VAL A 15 -4.89 4.83 -2.08
C VAL A 15 -5.67 5.99 -1.48
N ASN A 16 -5.42 7.22 -1.94
CA ASN A 16 -6.00 8.46 -1.38
C ASN A 16 -5.85 8.57 0.15
N GLY A 17 -4.71 8.11 0.68
CA GLY A 17 -4.40 8.14 2.12
C GLY A 17 -4.98 6.98 2.95
N GLU A 18 -5.77 6.08 2.36
CA GLU A 18 -6.31 4.90 3.04
C GLU A 18 -5.42 3.66 2.79
N ASP A 19 -5.01 2.96 3.85
CA ASP A 19 -4.16 1.76 3.74
C ASP A 19 -4.92 0.64 3.01
N ILE A 20 -4.32 0.07 1.96
CA ILE A 20 -4.95 -0.96 1.14
C ILE A 20 -5.37 -2.22 1.93
N ARG A 21 -4.79 -2.44 3.13
CA ARG A 21 -5.17 -3.53 4.05
C ARG A 21 -6.59 -3.37 4.61
N HIS A 22 -7.13 -2.16 4.64
CA HIS A 22 -8.53 -1.88 4.98
C HIS A 22 -9.43 -1.87 3.74
N LEU A 23 -8.85 -1.88 2.53
CA LEU A 23 -9.52 -1.97 1.24
C LEU A 23 -9.52 -3.43 0.76
N LYS A 24 -9.20 -3.67 -0.53
CA LYS A 24 -9.11 -5.00 -1.14
C LYS A 24 -7.67 -5.47 -1.35
N GLY A 25 -6.73 -4.94 -0.57
CA GLY A 25 -5.31 -5.23 -0.76
C GLY A 25 -4.83 -4.81 -2.15
N LEU A 26 -4.08 -5.67 -2.82
CA LEU A 26 -3.57 -5.41 -4.17
C LEU A 26 -4.67 -5.32 -5.24
N ASP A 27 -5.86 -5.85 -4.96
CA ASP A 27 -7.03 -5.77 -5.85
C ASP A 27 -7.89 -4.51 -5.59
N SER A 28 -7.36 -3.55 -4.81
CA SER A 28 -8.03 -2.27 -4.60
C SER A 28 -8.18 -1.53 -5.92
N ALA A 29 -9.42 -1.15 -6.25
CA ALA A 29 -9.69 -0.42 -7.48
C ALA A 29 -9.07 0.98 -7.41
N VAL A 30 -8.42 1.38 -8.49
CA VAL A 30 -7.74 2.68 -8.61
C VAL A 30 -8.23 3.38 -9.88
N LYS A 31 -8.49 4.68 -9.78
CA LYS A 31 -8.85 5.56 -10.89
C LYS A 31 -7.65 6.43 -11.24
N SER A 32 -7.68 7.00 -12.44
CA SER A 32 -6.59 7.88 -12.92
C SER A 32 -6.34 9.12 -12.05
N ALA A 33 -7.31 9.53 -11.23
CA ALA A 33 -7.19 10.69 -10.34
C ALA A 33 -6.78 10.32 -8.91
N ASP A 34 -6.64 9.03 -8.60
CA ASP A 34 -6.29 8.58 -7.26
C ASP A 34 -4.79 8.74 -7.01
N GLU A 35 -4.44 9.15 -5.80
CA GLU A 35 -3.05 9.21 -5.35
C GLU A 35 -2.65 7.87 -4.73
N ILE A 36 -1.49 7.34 -5.15
CA ILE A 36 -0.88 6.15 -4.56
C ILE A 36 0.36 6.55 -3.78
N SER A 37 0.38 6.25 -2.48
CA SER A 37 1.55 6.48 -1.63
C SER A 37 2.20 5.16 -1.25
N ILE A 38 3.53 5.10 -1.36
CA ILE A 38 4.35 3.93 -0.98
C ILE A 38 5.31 4.38 0.12
N LEU A 39 5.12 3.84 1.31
CA LEU A 39 5.89 4.22 2.49
C LEU A 39 6.67 3.00 3.00
N PRO A 40 8.00 3.10 3.17
CA PRO A 40 8.73 2.07 3.91
C PRO A 40 8.25 2.07 5.36
N ALA A 41 8.15 0.88 5.96
CA ALA A 41 7.89 0.78 7.38
C ALA A 41 9.07 1.41 8.13
N VAL A 42 8.80 2.51 8.83
CA VAL A 42 9.78 3.14 9.70
C VAL A 42 9.62 2.52 11.08
N SER A 43 10.58 1.73 11.51
CA SER A 43 10.75 1.44 12.94
C SER A 43 11.27 2.72 13.57
N GLY A 44 10.40 3.45 14.28
CA GLY A 44 10.81 4.55 15.13
C GLY A 44 11.86 4.03 16.12
N GLY A 45 13.03 4.65 16.10
CA GLY A 45 14.04 4.47 17.15
C GLY A 45 13.64 5.18 18.43
#